data_AF-A0A645D514-F1
#
_entry.id   AF-A0A645D514-F1
#
_cell.length_a   1.000
_cell.length_b   1.000
_cell.length_c   1.000
_cell.angle_alpha   90.00
_cell.angle_beta   90.00
_cell.angle_gamma   90.00
#
_symmetry.space_group_name_H-M   'P 1'
#
loop_
_entity.id
_entity.type
_entity.pdbx_description
1 polymer ?
#
loop_
_entity_poly.entity_id
_entity_poly.type
_entity_poly.pdbx_seq_one_letter_code
_entity_poly.pdbx_strand_id
1 'polypeptide(L)'
;MTTSANLNWLIPAGTRPIFTGNPANVSRDLKWETINTINIGLDLKFLKNNLAISADWFQRQNNNMIAPGATLPSAFGAAAAAINAGSMRTRGWEITASYTHNFGKDAYGYVNASLSDYESVITEWTGNDNKMLYTNYAGKVVGEIWGFKNAGFFKDANDVATSPSQTTLQNGSFVYGPGDVKYADLDNNQIINGGNQTLSNPGDLTVIGNTTPRYQYSFRLGGGWKGFDIDMYFQGVGKRDMWGTGSMVIPLYNAANNTMYEHQMDFWSPTNPDALSTSFCR
;
A
#
# COMPACT_ATOMS: atom_id res chain seq x y z
N MET A 1 11.61 26.29 -21.05
CA MET A 1 13.06 26.12 -20.77
C MET A 1 13.45 24.75 -21.28
N THR A 2 14.42 24.67 -22.19
CA THR A 2 15.07 23.42 -22.55
C THR A 2 15.98 22.99 -21.40
N THR A 3 15.88 21.74 -20.95
CA THR A 3 16.83 21.18 -19.99
C THR A 3 18.02 20.64 -20.79
N SER A 4 19.20 21.23 -20.59
CA SER A 4 20.45 20.67 -21.12
C SER A 4 20.92 19.57 -20.20
N ALA A 5 21.10 18.36 -20.73
CA ALA A 5 21.67 17.23 -20.01
C ALA A 5 22.86 16.67 -20.80
N ASN A 6 23.84 16.11 -20.07
CA ASN A 6 24.94 15.39 -20.69
C ASN A 6 24.51 13.96 -20.95
N LEU A 7 24.75 13.44 -22.16
CA LEU A 7 24.53 12.03 -22.45
C LEU A 7 25.53 11.15 -21.65
N ASN A 8 25.10 9.92 -21.32
CA ASN A 8 25.88 9.00 -20.48
C ASN A 8 27.06 8.31 -21.21
N TRP A 9 27.34 8.69 -22.47
CA TRP A 9 28.43 8.14 -23.27
C TRP A 9 29.39 9.26 -23.73
N LEU A 10 30.67 8.92 -23.88
CA LEU A 10 31.72 9.85 -24.30
C LEU A 10 31.86 9.84 -25.81
N ILE A 11 31.99 11.01 -26.43
CA ILE A 11 32.48 11.10 -27.81
C ILE A 11 34.01 10.86 -27.83
N PRO A 12 34.62 10.50 -28.98
CA PRO A 12 36.05 10.22 -29.08
C PRO A 12 36.98 11.31 -28.53
N ALA A 13 36.50 12.56 -28.43
CA ALA A 13 37.21 13.68 -27.83
C ALA A 13 37.23 13.68 -26.28
N GLY A 14 36.71 12.63 -25.62
CA GLY A 14 36.69 12.52 -24.16
C GLY A 14 35.67 13.41 -23.45
N THR A 15 34.80 14.09 -24.20
CA THR A 15 33.73 14.95 -23.66
C THR A 15 32.38 14.25 -23.74
N ARG A 16 31.45 14.62 -22.86
CA ARG A 16 30.05 14.20 -22.97
C ARG A 16 29.33 15.18 -23.90
N PRO A 17 28.66 14.71 -24.96
CA PRO A 17 27.90 15.59 -25.82
C PRO A 17 26.72 16.18 -25.07
N ILE A 18 26.52 17.49 -25.25
CA ILE A 18 25.37 18.21 -24.72
C ILE A 18 24.17 17.83 -25.58
N PHE A 19 23.11 17.33 -24.95
CA PHE A 19 21.83 17.12 -25.61
C PHE A 19 20.79 18.08 -25.03
N THR A 20 19.94 18.61 -25.90
CA THR A 20 18.78 19.42 -25.52
C THR A 20 17.54 18.55 -25.55
N GLY A 21 16.91 18.35 -24.38
CA GLY A 21 15.62 17.67 -24.31
C GLY A 21 14.50 18.53 -24.88
N ASN A 22 13.41 17.89 -25.31
CA ASN A 22 12.18 18.56 -25.65
C ASN A 22 11.68 19.37 -24.43
N PRO A 23 11.14 20.58 -24.62
CA PRO A 23 10.55 21.33 -23.52
C PRO A 23 9.39 20.54 -22.92
N ALA A 24 9.23 20.62 -21.59
CA ALA A 24 8.09 19.99 -20.92
C ALA A 24 6.77 20.57 -21.46
N ASN A 25 5.82 19.68 -21.75
CA ASN A 25 4.47 20.08 -22.12
C ASN A 25 3.74 20.53 -20.84
N VAL A 26 3.46 21.84 -20.73
CA VAL A 26 2.82 22.44 -19.56
C VAL A 26 1.46 22.98 -19.97
N SER A 27 0.41 22.56 -19.27
CA SER A 27 -0.93 23.09 -19.51
C SER A 27 -1.04 24.51 -18.96
N ARG A 28 -1.55 25.43 -19.78
CA ARG A 28 -1.83 26.82 -19.37
C ARG A 28 -3.06 26.93 -18.49
N ASP A 29 -3.92 25.92 -18.50
CA ASP A 29 -5.21 25.89 -17.81
C ASP A 29 -5.14 25.19 -16.45
N LEU A 30 -3.94 24.94 -15.93
CA LEU A 30 -3.76 24.39 -14.59
C LEU A 30 -4.36 25.33 -13.53
N LYS A 31 -5.18 24.74 -12.67
CA LYS A 31 -5.83 25.38 -11.54
C LYS A 31 -5.39 24.72 -10.24
N TRP A 32 -5.69 25.38 -9.13
CA TRP A 32 -5.55 24.78 -7.80
C TRP A 32 -6.49 23.58 -7.62
N GLU A 33 -6.03 22.58 -6.87
CA GLU A 33 -6.91 21.53 -6.34
C GLU A 33 -7.84 22.13 -5.29
N THR A 34 -9.11 21.69 -5.28
CA THR A 34 -10.12 22.19 -4.35
C THR A 34 -10.55 21.07 -3.41
N ILE A 35 -10.38 21.28 -2.11
CA ILE A 35 -10.75 20.31 -1.09
C ILE A 35 -12.05 20.75 -0.39
N ASN A 36 -13.12 19.97 -0.56
CA ASN A 36 -14.38 20.15 0.15
C ASN A 36 -14.47 19.12 1.28
N THR A 37 -14.66 19.55 2.52
CA THR A 37 -14.79 18.65 3.68
C THR A 37 -16.15 18.83 4.34
N ILE A 38 -16.83 17.73 4.58
CA ILE A 38 -18.00 17.64 5.46
C ILE A 38 -17.53 16.93 6.74
N ASN A 39 -17.89 17.48 7.89
CA ASN A 39 -17.65 16.88 9.19
C ASN A 39 -18.94 16.95 10.01
N ILE A 40 -19.29 15.84 10.65
CA ILE A 40 -20.42 15.70 11.57
C ILE A 40 -19.86 15.14 12.88
N GLY A 41 -19.92 15.93 13.94
CA GLY A 41 -19.42 15.57 15.26
C GLY A 41 -20.52 15.47 16.31
N LEU A 42 -20.28 14.64 17.33
CA LEU A 42 -21.09 14.49 18.52
C LEU A 42 -20.20 14.55 19.76
N ASP A 43 -20.48 15.49 20.65
CA ASP A 43 -19.79 15.65 21.92
C ASP A 43 -20.72 15.35 23.10
N LEU A 44 -20.29 14.44 23.97
CA LEU A 44 -21.04 14.03 25.15
C LEU A 44 -20.16 14.17 26.39
N LYS A 45 -20.72 14.80 27.44
CA LYS A 45 -20.06 14.93 28.75
C LYS A 45 -20.93 14.37 29.85
N PHE A 46 -20.35 13.52 30.68
CA PHE A 46 -21.02 12.83 31.79
C PHE A 46 -20.24 13.01 33.09
N LEU A 47 -20.82 12.57 34.21
CA LEU A 47 -20.15 12.52 35.51
C LEU A 47 -19.57 13.87 35.95
N LYS A 48 -20.35 14.96 35.81
CA LYS A 48 -19.89 16.33 36.08
C LYS A 48 -18.68 16.73 35.21
N ASN A 49 -18.71 16.34 33.94
CA ASN A 49 -17.66 16.55 32.93
C ASN A 49 -16.36 15.75 33.15
N ASN A 50 -16.36 14.78 34.07
CA ASN A 50 -15.21 13.90 34.28
C ASN A 50 -15.06 12.85 33.19
N LEU A 51 -16.13 12.50 32.47
CA LEU A 51 -16.09 11.64 31.29
C LEU A 51 -16.54 12.46 30.08
N ALA A 52 -15.67 12.59 29.09
CA ALA A 52 -16.01 13.20 27.81
C ALA A 52 -15.76 12.21 26.67
N ILE A 53 -16.73 12.09 25.76
CA ILE A 53 -16.66 11.25 24.58
C ILE A 53 -16.97 12.15 23.39
N SER A 54 -16.10 12.15 22.38
CA SER A 54 -16.32 12.82 21.11
C SER A 54 -16.26 11.81 19.99
N ALA A 55 -17.22 11.86 19.08
CA ALA A 55 -17.26 11.02 17.89
C ALA A 55 -17.47 11.90 16.66
N ASP A 56 -16.57 11.77 15.69
CA ASP A 56 -16.58 12.52 14.45
C ASP A 56 -16.68 11.56 13.26
N TRP A 57 -17.49 11.94 12.28
CA TRP A 57 -17.47 11.34 10.96
C TRP A 57 -17.16 12.43 9.95
N PHE A 58 -16.25 12.15 9.02
CA PHE A 58 -15.88 13.10 7.99
C PHE A 58 -15.84 12.48 6.59
N GLN A 59 -16.12 13.32 5.61
CA GLN A 59 -15.87 13.06 4.21
C GLN A 59 -15.12 14.25 3.61
N ARG A 60 -13.94 13.98 3.07
CA ARG A 60 -13.13 14.94 2.30
C ARG A 60 -13.16 14.56 0.84
N GLN A 61 -13.56 15.49 -0.02
CA GLN A 61 -13.51 15.37 -1.47
C GLN A 61 -12.41 16.31 -1.97
N ASN A 62 -11.34 15.75 -2.54
CA ASN A 62 -10.33 16.50 -3.28
C ASN A 62 -10.69 16.50 -4.76
N ASN A 63 -11.15 17.64 -5.26
CA ASN A 63 -11.55 17.85 -6.64
C ASN A 63 -10.42 18.53 -7.41
N ASN A 64 -10.39 18.33 -8.73
CA ASN A 64 -9.41 18.96 -9.62
C ASN A 64 -7.96 18.58 -9.29
N MET A 65 -7.73 17.34 -8.84
CA MET A 65 -6.38 16.84 -8.62
C MET A 65 -5.57 16.88 -9.91
N ILE A 66 -4.30 17.20 -9.78
CA ILE A 66 -3.37 17.19 -10.90
C ILE A 66 -3.09 15.73 -11.28
N ALA A 67 -3.57 15.34 -12.45
CA ALA A 67 -3.40 14.02 -13.04
C ALA A 67 -2.71 14.15 -14.41
N PRO A 68 -2.11 13.06 -14.93
CA PRO A 68 -1.63 13.05 -16.31
C PRO A 68 -2.79 13.35 -17.27
N GLY A 69 -2.52 14.15 -18.30
CA GLY A 69 -3.45 14.34 -19.41
C GLY A 69 -3.74 13.05 -20.16
N ALA A 70 -4.70 13.11 -21.08
CA ALA A 70 -5.04 11.97 -21.93
C ALA A 70 -3.80 11.43 -22.68
N THR A 71 -3.76 10.12 -22.87
CA THR A 71 -2.64 9.45 -23.54
C THR A 71 -2.49 10.01 -24.96
N LEU A 72 -1.29 10.52 -25.29
CA LEU A 72 -1.00 11.08 -26.62
C LEU A 72 -0.30 10.05 -27.51
N PRO A 73 -0.52 10.09 -28.84
CA PRO A 73 0.20 9.23 -29.78
C PRO A 73 1.71 9.44 -29.69
N SER A 74 2.50 8.38 -29.92
CA SER A 74 3.97 8.44 -29.90
C SER A 74 4.55 9.50 -30.85
N ALA A 75 3.85 9.77 -31.97
CA ALA A 75 4.21 10.82 -32.93
C ALA A 75 4.21 12.24 -32.34
N PHE A 76 3.53 12.48 -31.22
CA PHE A 76 3.56 13.76 -30.52
C PHE A 76 4.94 14.07 -29.91
N GLY A 77 5.77 13.04 -29.66
CA GLY A 77 7.17 13.21 -29.26
C GLY A 77 7.40 13.80 -27.86
N ALA A 78 6.35 13.93 -27.05
CA ALA A 78 6.40 14.40 -25.67
C ALA A 78 5.33 13.72 -24.81
N ALA A 79 5.50 13.74 -23.49
CA ALA A 79 4.46 13.29 -22.57
C ALA A 79 3.25 14.24 -22.59
N ALA A 80 2.07 13.70 -22.24
CA ALA A 80 0.89 14.52 -22.03
C ALA A 80 1.13 15.52 -20.90
N ALA A 81 0.68 16.77 -21.07
CA ALA A 81 0.73 17.76 -19.99
C ALA A 81 -0.15 17.29 -18.82
N ALA A 82 0.27 17.59 -17.60
CA ALA A 82 -0.59 17.41 -16.43
C ALA A 82 -1.77 18.39 -16.48
N ILE A 83 -2.95 17.92 -16.08
CA ILE A 83 -4.20 18.69 -16.07
C ILE A 83 -4.99 18.38 -14.79
N ASN A 84 -5.97 19.23 -14.47
CA ASN A 84 -6.89 19.00 -13.36
C ASN A 84 -7.97 17.99 -13.74
N ALA A 85 -7.63 16.70 -13.69
CA ALA A 85 -8.53 15.63 -14.12
C ALA A 85 -8.44 14.37 -13.25
N GLY A 86 -7.98 14.54 -12.00
CA GLY A 86 -8.16 13.57 -10.94
C GLY A 86 -9.17 14.06 -9.90
N SER A 87 -9.82 13.13 -9.21
CA SER A 87 -10.63 13.41 -8.03
C SER A 87 -10.46 12.27 -7.03
N MET A 88 -10.43 12.57 -5.74
CA MET A 88 -10.28 11.58 -4.67
C MET A 88 -11.23 11.88 -3.52
N ARG A 89 -11.84 10.84 -2.98
CA ARG A 89 -12.69 10.91 -1.79
C ARG A 89 -12.06 10.16 -0.64
N THR A 90 -11.90 10.82 0.50
CA THR A 90 -11.53 10.20 1.76
C THR A 90 -12.71 10.23 2.72
N ARG A 91 -13.03 9.09 3.33
CA ARG A 91 -14.03 8.98 4.40
C ARG A 91 -13.35 8.41 5.63
N GLY A 92 -13.71 8.91 6.79
CA GLY A 92 -13.19 8.37 8.03
C GLY A 92 -14.05 8.74 9.22
N TRP A 93 -13.69 8.16 10.34
CA TRP A 93 -14.30 8.44 11.62
C TRP A 93 -13.21 8.49 12.69
N GLU A 94 -13.51 9.22 13.76
CA GLU A 94 -12.67 9.33 14.95
C GLU A 94 -13.56 9.23 16.17
N ILE A 95 -13.13 8.44 17.16
CA ILE A 95 -13.76 8.38 18.47
C ILE A 95 -12.67 8.66 19.48
N THR A 96 -12.93 9.62 20.35
CA THR A 96 -12.09 9.91 21.51
C THR A 96 -12.90 9.76 22.79
N ALA A 97 -12.25 9.25 23.83
CA ALA A 97 -12.82 9.15 25.16
C ALA A 97 -11.76 9.62 26.16
N SER A 98 -12.17 10.50 27.07
CA SER A 98 -11.33 10.98 28.15
C SER A 98 -12.07 10.84 29.48
N TYR A 99 -11.37 10.31 30.47
CA TYR A 99 -11.86 10.20 31.82
C TYR A 99 -10.84 10.79 32.78
N THR A 100 -11.26 11.71 33.64
CA THR A 100 -10.43 12.29 34.70
C THR A 100 -11.14 12.12 36.03
N HIS A 101 -10.41 11.65 37.03
CA HIS A 101 -10.91 11.47 38.38
C HIS A 101 -9.98 12.13 39.40
N ASN A 102 -10.55 12.93 40.30
CA ASN A 102 -9.82 13.53 41.42
C ASN A 102 -10.08 12.73 42.69
N PHE A 103 -9.02 12.16 43.27
CA PHE A 103 -9.05 11.41 44.52
C PHE A 103 -8.76 12.34 45.72
N GLY A 104 -9.62 13.33 45.92
CA GLY A 104 -9.45 14.37 46.93
C GLY A 104 -8.54 15.52 46.46
N LYS A 105 -7.81 16.14 47.39
CA LYS A 105 -6.99 17.34 47.12
C LYS A 105 -5.57 17.05 46.61
N ASP A 106 -5.05 15.85 46.87
CA ASP A 106 -3.63 15.55 46.68
C ASP A 106 -3.38 14.49 45.59
N ALA A 107 -4.42 13.93 44.96
CA ALA A 107 -4.29 12.93 43.91
C ALA A 107 -5.32 13.09 42.79
N TYR A 108 -4.88 12.81 41.57
CA TYR A 108 -5.75 12.72 40.40
C TYR A 108 -5.22 11.66 39.44
N GLY A 109 -6.10 11.12 38.60
CA GLY A 109 -5.75 10.21 37.53
C GLY A 109 -6.60 10.50 36.31
N TYR A 110 -6.05 10.18 35.14
CA TYR A 110 -6.74 10.32 33.88
C TYR A 110 -6.39 9.21 32.90
N VAL A 111 -7.33 8.95 32.00
CA VAL A 111 -7.17 8.08 30.84
C VAL A 111 -7.76 8.81 29.65
N ASN A 112 -7.00 8.92 28.58
CA ASN A 112 -7.45 9.39 27.28
C ASN A 112 -7.22 8.28 26.28
N ALA A 113 -8.18 8.00 25.41
CA ALA A 113 -8.05 7.07 24.32
C ALA A 113 -8.60 7.70 23.05
N SER A 114 -7.95 7.44 21.92
CA SER A 114 -8.46 7.75 20.59
C SER A 114 -8.38 6.52 19.70
N LEU A 115 -9.35 6.40 18.81
CA LEU A 115 -9.38 5.41 17.75
C LEU A 115 -9.95 6.08 16.50
N SER A 116 -9.23 5.96 15.39
CA SER A 116 -9.66 6.49 14.11
C SER A 116 -9.40 5.52 12.98
N ASP A 117 -10.23 5.61 11.95
CA ASP A 117 -10.06 4.85 10.72
C ASP A 117 -10.44 5.72 9.52
N TYR A 118 -9.75 5.53 8.40
CA TYR A 118 -10.06 6.24 7.18
C TYR A 118 -9.76 5.39 5.95
N GLU A 119 -10.43 5.71 4.86
CA GLU A 119 -10.21 5.10 3.56
C GLU A 119 -10.31 6.17 2.47
N SER A 120 -9.33 6.17 1.56
CA SER A 120 -9.26 7.08 0.42
C SER A 120 -9.47 6.30 -0.87
N VAL A 121 -10.35 6.79 -1.74
CA VAL A 121 -10.69 6.18 -3.02
C VAL A 121 -10.55 7.22 -4.12
N ILE A 122 -9.84 6.88 -5.18
CA ILE A 122 -9.76 7.69 -6.40
C ILE A 122 -11.12 7.60 -7.09
N THR A 123 -11.85 8.72 -7.19
CA THR A 123 -13.17 8.75 -7.83
C THR A 123 -13.06 9.00 -9.33
N GLU A 124 -12.06 9.77 -9.76
CA GLU A 124 -11.80 10.08 -11.17
C GLU A 124 -10.29 10.15 -11.41
N TRP A 125 -9.85 9.71 -12.60
CA TRP A 125 -8.45 9.78 -13.00
C TRP A 125 -8.30 9.67 -14.52
N THR A 126 -7.53 10.58 -15.14
CA THR A 126 -7.17 10.53 -16.57
C THR A 126 -5.75 10.02 -16.80
N GLY A 127 -5.43 9.70 -18.06
CA GLY A 127 -4.10 9.21 -18.44
C GLY A 127 -3.82 7.77 -18.03
N ASN A 128 -4.88 7.04 -17.66
CA ASN A 128 -4.86 5.59 -17.46
C ASN A 128 -6.12 4.95 -18.06
N ASP A 129 -6.33 5.16 -19.37
CA ASP A 129 -7.57 4.78 -20.07
C ASP A 129 -7.82 3.27 -20.02
N ASN A 130 -6.73 2.48 -20.03
CA ASN A 130 -6.76 1.02 -19.88
C ASN A 130 -6.91 0.54 -18.43
N LYS A 131 -6.96 1.45 -17.44
CA LYS A 131 -7.01 1.14 -16.00
C LYS A 131 -5.94 0.12 -15.58
N MET A 132 -4.69 0.40 -15.95
CA MET A 132 -3.52 -0.37 -15.50
C MET A 132 -3.48 -0.42 -13.97
N LEU A 133 -3.32 -1.62 -13.41
CA LEU A 133 -3.50 -1.89 -11.97
C LEU A 133 -2.51 -1.08 -11.09
N TYR A 134 -1.27 -0.94 -11.54
CA TYR A 134 -0.19 -0.28 -10.81
C TYR A 134 -0.17 1.25 -10.94
N THR A 135 -1.11 1.82 -11.68
CA THR A 135 -1.35 3.27 -11.79
C THR A 135 -2.65 3.64 -11.07
N ASN A 136 -2.89 4.92 -10.79
CA ASN A 136 -4.20 5.34 -10.30
C ASN A 136 -5.27 5.11 -11.37
N TYR A 137 -6.47 4.70 -10.95
CA TYR A 137 -7.64 4.51 -11.80
C TYR A 137 -8.89 4.83 -10.99
N ALA A 138 -9.98 5.22 -11.66
CA ALA A 138 -11.25 5.47 -11.00
C ALA A 138 -11.78 4.19 -10.33
N GLY A 139 -12.04 4.27 -9.02
CA GLY A 139 -12.43 3.17 -8.16
C GLY A 139 -11.31 2.62 -7.28
N LYS A 140 -10.05 2.98 -7.53
CA LYS A 140 -8.89 2.47 -6.79
C LYS A 140 -8.92 2.95 -5.33
N VAL A 141 -8.85 2.03 -4.38
CA VAL A 141 -8.54 2.35 -2.98
C VAL A 141 -7.05 2.66 -2.89
N VAL A 142 -6.71 3.81 -2.29
CA VAL A 142 -5.32 4.22 -2.12
C VAL A 142 -4.58 3.16 -1.30
N GLY A 143 -3.38 2.79 -1.75
CA GLY A 143 -2.52 1.81 -1.10
C GLY A 143 -2.80 0.35 -1.45
N GLU A 144 -3.71 0.05 -2.37
CA GLU A 144 -3.93 -1.30 -2.90
C GLU A 144 -2.62 -2.01 -3.27
N ILE A 145 -2.50 -3.24 -2.78
CA ILE A 145 -1.44 -4.18 -3.15
C ILE A 145 -2.06 -5.24 -4.06
N TRP A 146 -1.66 -5.25 -5.33
CA TRP A 146 -2.07 -6.28 -6.29
C TRP A 146 -1.05 -7.41 -6.35
N GLY A 147 -1.53 -8.65 -6.34
CA GLY A 147 -0.69 -9.83 -6.43
C GLY A 147 -1.50 -11.12 -6.62
N PHE A 148 -0.81 -12.25 -6.71
CA PHE A 148 -1.42 -13.56 -6.79
C PHE A 148 -1.86 -14.04 -5.41
N LYS A 149 -3.00 -14.72 -5.34
CA LYS A 149 -3.48 -15.33 -4.09
C LYS A 149 -2.80 -16.67 -3.87
N ASN A 150 -2.10 -16.81 -2.73
CA ASN A 150 -1.49 -18.07 -2.32
C ASN A 150 -2.57 -19.15 -2.06
N ALA A 151 -2.39 -20.33 -2.64
CA ALA A 151 -3.22 -21.52 -2.50
C ALA A 151 -2.47 -22.67 -1.79
N GLY A 152 -1.31 -22.40 -1.20
CA GLY A 152 -0.47 -23.35 -0.47
C GLY A 152 0.81 -23.69 -1.22
N PHE A 153 1.33 -24.89 -0.99
CA PHE A 153 2.49 -25.43 -1.69
C PHE A 153 2.11 -26.62 -2.57
N PHE A 154 2.85 -26.84 -3.65
CA PHE A 154 2.76 -28.09 -4.39
C PHE A 154 3.25 -29.25 -3.54
N LYS A 155 2.46 -30.31 -3.42
CA LYS A 155 2.80 -31.45 -2.56
C LYS A 155 3.81 -32.40 -3.21
N ASP A 156 3.63 -32.67 -4.49
CA ASP A 156 4.43 -33.60 -5.27
C ASP A 156 4.37 -33.28 -6.77
N ALA A 157 5.10 -34.03 -7.59
CA ALA A 157 5.15 -33.79 -9.03
C ALA A 157 3.81 -34.00 -9.75
N ASN A 158 2.93 -34.84 -9.19
CA ASN A 158 1.59 -35.05 -9.74
C ASN A 158 0.68 -33.85 -9.42
N ASP A 159 0.77 -33.27 -8.22
CA ASP A 159 0.09 -32.02 -7.88
C ASP A 159 0.53 -30.87 -8.81
N VAL A 160 1.83 -30.76 -9.11
CA VAL A 160 2.33 -29.79 -10.12
C VAL A 160 1.71 -30.03 -11.50
N ALA A 161 1.65 -31.29 -11.95
CA ALA A 161 1.16 -31.63 -13.28
C ALA A 161 -0.37 -31.50 -13.44
N THR A 162 -1.13 -31.69 -12.36
CA THR A 162 -2.60 -31.65 -12.35
C THR A 162 -3.17 -30.27 -11.99
N SER A 163 -2.34 -29.37 -11.49
CA SER A 163 -2.75 -28.00 -11.13
C SER A 163 -2.77 -27.06 -12.34
N PRO A 164 -3.47 -25.92 -12.24
CA PRO A 164 -3.37 -24.83 -13.20
C PRO A 164 -1.89 -24.46 -13.49
N SER A 165 -1.56 -24.29 -14.76
CA SER A 165 -0.19 -24.11 -15.19
C SER A 165 0.37 -22.76 -14.75
N GLN A 166 1.47 -22.78 -14.00
CA GLN A 166 2.20 -21.58 -13.59
C GLN A 166 3.44 -21.29 -14.46
N THR A 167 3.55 -21.95 -15.63
CA THR A 167 4.75 -21.85 -16.48
C THR A 167 5.00 -20.43 -17.00
N THR A 168 3.97 -19.61 -17.14
CA THR A 168 4.07 -18.20 -17.55
C THR A 168 4.83 -17.34 -16.54
N LEU A 169 4.88 -17.77 -15.28
CA LEU A 169 5.57 -17.09 -14.18
C LEU A 169 7.02 -17.58 -14.01
N GLN A 170 7.43 -18.61 -14.77
CA GLN A 170 8.80 -19.09 -14.78
C GLN A 170 9.71 -18.09 -15.50
N ASN A 171 10.90 -17.86 -14.96
CA ASN A 171 11.89 -16.98 -15.57
C ASN A 171 13.28 -17.61 -15.45
N GLY A 172 14.04 -17.59 -16.54
CA GLY A 172 15.38 -18.19 -16.61
C GLY A 172 15.32 -19.70 -16.37
N SER A 173 16.10 -20.18 -15.40
CA SER A 173 16.20 -21.60 -15.06
C SER A 173 15.21 -22.07 -13.99
N PHE A 174 14.35 -21.18 -13.48
CA PHE A 174 13.38 -21.54 -12.46
C PHE A 174 12.20 -22.31 -13.06
N VAL A 175 11.90 -23.48 -12.50
CA VAL A 175 10.76 -24.34 -12.89
C VAL A 175 10.01 -24.71 -11.62
N TYR A 176 8.67 -24.67 -11.66
CA TYR A 176 7.85 -25.02 -10.51
C TYR A 176 7.98 -26.51 -10.16
N GLY A 177 8.11 -26.82 -8.87
CA GLY A 177 8.24 -28.17 -8.34
C GLY A 177 7.60 -28.34 -6.95
N PRO A 178 7.66 -29.55 -6.38
CA PRO A 178 7.17 -29.80 -5.02
C PRO A 178 7.81 -28.84 -4.01
N GLY A 179 6.99 -28.28 -3.13
CA GLY A 179 7.39 -27.30 -2.12
C GLY A 179 7.38 -25.85 -2.58
N ASP A 180 7.15 -25.58 -3.86
CA ASP A 180 6.96 -24.21 -4.34
C ASP A 180 5.55 -23.71 -4.06
N VAL A 181 5.42 -22.38 -4.03
CA VAL A 181 4.14 -21.68 -3.90
C VAL A 181 3.22 -22.00 -5.07
N LYS A 182 2.00 -22.40 -4.72
CA LYS A 182 0.86 -22.61 -5.60
C LYS A 182 -0.05 -21.38 -5.50
N TYR A 183 -0.52 -20.89 -6.63
CA TYR A 183 -1.44 -19.76 -6.72
C TYR A 183 -2.85 -20.24 -7.12
N ALA A 184 -3.86 -19.50 -6.69
CA ALA A 184 -5.24 -19.77 -7.05
C ALA A 184 -5.53 -19.30 -8.48
N ASP A 185 -6.15 -20.16 -9.28
CA ASP A 185 -6.75 -19.82 -10.58
C ASP A 185 -8.07 -19.08 -10.32
N LEU A 186 -8.09 -17.78 -10.59
CA LEU A 186 -9.22 -16.89 -10.30
C LEU A 186 -10.17 -16.75 -11.49
N ASP A 187 -9.67 -16.93 -12.71
CA ASP A 187 -10.46 -16.81 -13.94
C ASP A 187 -10.86 -18.18 -14.55
N ASN A 188 -10.40 -19.28 -13.95
CA ASN A 188 -10.67 -20.68 -14.30
C ASN A 188 -10.19 -21.06 -15.71
N ASN A 189 -9.14 -20.42 -16.21
CA ASN A 189 -8.58 -20.72 -17.53
C ASN A 189 -7.49 -21.81 -17.51
N GLN A 190 -7.18 -22.37 -16.33
CA GLN A 190 -6.12 -23.38 -16.07
C GLN A 190 -4.68 -22.88 -16.33
N ILE A 191 -4.46 -21.57 -16.40
CA ILE A 191 -3.18 -20.91 -16.65
C ILE A 191 -3.05 -19.71 -15.70
N ILE A 192 -2.21 -19.85 -14.67
CA ILE A 192 -1.93 -18.76 -13.75
C ILE A 192 -1.14 -17.66 -14.47
N ASN A 193 -1.67 -16.44 -14.60
CA ASN A 193 -0.96 -15.33 -15.22
C ASN A 193 -1.48 -13.94 -14.78
N GLY A 194 -0.76 -12.88 -15.13
CA GLY A 194 -1.11 -11.49 -14.79
C GLY A 194 -2.01 -10.76 -15.80
N GLY A 195 -2.62 -11.50 -16.74
CA GLY A 195 -3.42 -10.96 -17.84
C GLY A 195 -2.72 -9.82 -18.59
N ASN A 196 -3.48 -8.78 -18.90
CA ASN A 196 -2.94 -7.53 -19.45
C ASN A 196 -2.58 -6.52 -18.35
N GLN A 197 -2.63 -6.92 -17.07
CA GLN A 197 -2.45 -6.05 -15.91
C GLN A 197 -3.37 -4.82 -15.93
N THR A 198 -4.59 -5.01 -16.43
CA THR A 198 -5.66 -4.01 -16.44
C THR A 198 -6.79 -4.44 -15.52
N LEU A 199 -7.60 -3.49 -15.04
CA LEU A 199 -8.77 -3.80 -14.23
C LEU A 199 -9.80 -4.69 -14.96
N SER A 200 -9.87 -4.59 -16.30
CA SER A 200 -10.77 -5.41 -17.12
C SER A 200 -10.23 -6.81 -17.43
N ASN A 201 -8.90 -6.99 -17.38
CA ASN A 201 -8.24 -8.27 -17.61
C ASN A 201 -7.01 -8.41 -16.69
N PRO A 202 -7.23 -8.66 -15.39
CA PRO A 202 -6.16 -8.83 -14.43
C PRO A 202 -5.54 -10.24 -14.45
N GLY A 203 -6.11 -11.18 -15.21
CA GLY A 203 -5.81 -12.61 -15.06
C GLY A 203 -6.12 -13.07 -13.63
N ASP A 204 -5.13 -13.67 -12.97
CA ASP A 204 -5.22 -14.17 -11.60
C ASP A 204 -4.72 -13.17 -10.53
N LEU A 205 -4.49 -11.92 -10.92
CA LEU A 205 -4.16 -10.87 -9.96
C LEU A 205 -5.41 -10.40 -9.22
N THR A 206 -5.28 -10.19 -7.92
CA THR A 206 -6.31 -9.58 -7.08
C THR A 206 -5.69 -8.63 -6.06
N VAL A 207 -6.51 -7.81 -5.40
CA VAL A 207 -6.05 -7.00 -4.28
C VAL A 207 -5.81 -7.93 -3.09
N ILE A 208 -4.55 -8.15 -2.73
CA ILE A 208 -4.13 -9.04 -1.65
C ILE A 208 -3.87 -8.29 -0.33
N GLY A 209 -3.85 -6.96 -0.35
CA GLY A 209 -3.65 -6.16 0.85
C GLY A 209 -3.74 -4.65 0.59
N ASN A 210 -3.55 -3.85 1.64
CA ASN A 210 -3.50 -2.40 1.54
C ASN A 210 -2.42 -1.79 2.47
N THR A 211 -1.59 -0.91 1.91
CA THR A 211 -0.48 -0.25 2.62
C THR A 211 -0.89 0.89 3.55
N THR A 212 -2.13 1.38 3.46
CA THR A 212 -2.63 2.45 4.33
C THR A 212 -2.93 1.91 5.74
N PRO A 213 -2.56 2.66 6.79
CA PRO A 213 -2.84 2.26 8.17
C PRO A 213 -4.35 2.33 8.45
N ARG A 214 -4.89 1.28 9.05
CA ARG A 214 -6.30 1.16 9.47
C ARG A 214 -6.36 1.00 10.99
N TYR A 215 -7.42 1.55 11.59
CA TYR A 215 -7.64 1.52 13.04
C TYR A 215 -6.44 2.08 13.81
N GLN A 216 -6.09 3.33 13.57
CA GLN A 216 -5.04 4.02 14.30
C GLN A 216 -5.56 4.35 15.69
N TYR A 217 -4.82 4.00 16.73
CA TYR A 217 -5.24 4.24 18.10
C TYR A 217 -4.13 4.86 18.92
N SER A 218 -4.54 5.62 19.93
CA SER A 218 -3.64 6.07 20.99
C SER A 218 -4.31 5.93 22.35
N PHE A 219 -3.52 5.70 23.37
CA PHE A 219 -3.98 5.80 24.74
C PHE A 219 -2.93 6.47 25.62
N ARG A 220 -3.39 7.39 26.45
CA ARG A 220 -2.58 8.14 27.40
C ARG A 220 -3.14 7.94 28.78
N LEU A 221 -2.32 7.46 29.70
CA LEU A 221 -2.70 7.35 31.10
C LEU A 221 -1.71 8.11 31.95
N GLY A 222 -2.22 8.80 32.95
CA GLY A 222 -1.38 9.55 33.85
C GLY A 222 -2.10 9.92 35.12
N GLY A 223 -1.36 10.53 36.02
CA GLY A 223 -1.88 10.93 37.31
C GLY A 223 -0.81 11.57 38.16
N GLY A 224 -1.26 12.29 39.18
CA GLY A 224 -0.39 12.91 40.15
C GLY A 224 -0.77 12.51 41.56
N TRP A 225 0.22 12.45 42.44
CA TRP A 225 0.03 12.28 43.88
C TRP A 225 1.10 13.06 44.65
N LYS A 226 0.67 14.02 45.48
CA LYS A 226 1.54 14.78 46.41
C LYS A 226 2.82 15.36 45.77
N GLY A 227 2.70 15.90 44.56
CA GLY A 227 3.82 16.52 43.84
C GLY A 227 4.68 15.56 43.01
N PHE A 228 4.34 14.27 42.95
CA PHE A 228 4.86 13.34 41.96
C PHE A 228 3.82 13.11 40.86
N ASP A 229 4.25 13.05 39.61
CA ASP A 229 3.38 12.73 38.47
C ASP A 229 3.97 11.63 37.59
N ILE A 230 3.06 10.90 36.94
CA ILE A 230 3.37 9.91 35.92
C ILE A 230 2.51 10.20 34.69
N ASP A 231 3.11 10.06 33.52
CA ASP A 231 2.44 10.14 32.24
C ASP A 231 3.01 9.08 31.31
N MET A 232 2.13 8.29 30.71
CA MET A 232 2.49 7.25 29.76
C MET A 232 1.63 7.39 28.51
N TYR A 233 2.26 7.35 27.35
CA TYR A 233 1.62 7.47 26.05
C TYR A 233 1.96 6.28 25.18
N PHE A 234 0.93 5.76 24.52
CA PHE A 234 1.02 4.61 23.63
C PHE A 234 0.28 4.94 22.34
N GLN A 235 0.85 4.55 21.22
CA GLN A 235 0.23 4.69 19.90
C GLN A 235 0.43 3.41 19.09
N GLY A 236 -0.50 3.13 18.19
CA GLY A 236 -0.39 1.97 17.32
C GLY A 236 -1.30 2.05 16.09
N VAL A 237 -1.08 1.10 15.19
CA VAL A 237 -1.90 0.86 14.01
C VAL A 237 -2.47 -0.54 14.14
N GLY A 238 -3.80 -0.68 14.15
CA GLY A 238 -4.46 -1.96 14.35
C GLY A 238 -4.37 -2.89 13.15
N LYS A 239 -4.31 -2.35 11.93
CA LYS A 239 -4.18 -3.14 10.70
C LYS A 239 -3.42 -2.37 9.63
N ARG A 240 -2.44 -3.02 9.02
CA ARG A 240 -1.71 -2.51 7.85
C ARG A 240 -1.00 -3.67 7.15
N ASP A 241 -1.14 -3.75 5.84
CA ASP A 241 -0.35 -4.69 5.05
C ASP A 241 0.89 -3.98 4.49
N MET A 242 1.97 -4.72 4.26
CA MET A 242 3.17 -4.17 3.64
C MET A 242 3.75 -5.16 2.64
N TRP A 243 4.24 -4.65 1.51
CA TRP A 243 5.04 -5.47 0.61
C TRP A 243 6.43 -5.68 1.22
N GLY A 244 6.63 -6.84 1.83
CA GLY A 244 7.90 -7.18 2.45
C GLY A 244 8.99 -7.41 1.39
N THR A 245 10.12 -6.75 1.55
CA THR A 245 11.31 -6.92 0.71
C THR A 245 12.54 -7.06 1.60
N GLY A 246 13.60 -7.65 1.07
CA GLY A 246 14.85 -7.84 1.80
C GLY A 246 14.98 -9.20 2.46
N SER A 247 16.20 -9.49 2.94
CA SER A 247 16.60 -10.79 3.47
C SER A 247 15.81 -11.26 4.68
N MET A 248 15.14 -10.35 5.41
CA MET A 248 14.30 -10.71 6.56
C MET A 248 12.96 -11.34 6.15
N VAL A 249 12.44 -11.00 4.97
CA VAL A 249 11.16 -11.50 4.47
C VAL A 249 11.35 -12.58 3.41
N ILE A 250 12.29 -12.35 2.50
CA ILE A 250 12.58 -13.25 1.39
C ILE A 250 13.91 -13.95 1.69
N PRO A 251 13.92 -15.27 1.92
CA PRO A 251 15.15 -16.00 2.14
C PRO A 251 16.06 -15.89 0.92
N LEU A 252 17.37 -15.77 1.15
CA LEU A 252 18.38 -15.64 0.09
C LEU A 252 18.15 -14.44 -0.86
N TYR A 253 17.43 -13.41 -0.42
CA TYR A 253 17.14 -12.21 -1.22
C TYR A 253 18.37 -11.56 -1.86
N ASN A 254 19.51 -11.60 -1.17
CA ASN A 254 20.78 -11.12 -1.68
C ASN A 254 21.75 -12.29 -1.79
N ALA A 255 22.16 -12.63 -3.02
CA ALA A 255 23.03 -13.76 -3.30
C ALA A 255 24.42 -13.66 -2.63
N ALA A 256 24.86 -12.45 -2.22
CA ALA A 256 26.08 -12.28 -1.46
C ALA A 256 25.91 -12.61 0.05
N ASN A 257 24.67 -12.58 0.55
CA ASN A 257 24.31 -12.85 1.93
C ASN A 257 23.50 -14.15 2.01
N ASN A 258 24.21 -15.29 2.00
CA ASN A 258 23.62 -16.63 2.20
C ASN A 258 23.17 -16.91 3.65
N THR A 259 22.74 -15.87 4.37
CA THR A 259 22.27 -16.00 5.75
C THR A 259 20.75 -16.15 5.75
N MET A 260 20.28 -17.28 6.25
CA MET A 260 18.86 -17.49 6.57
C MET A 260 18.61 -17.12 8.03
N TYR A 261 17.48 -16.48 8.28
CA TYR A 261 17.02 -16.21 9.64
C TYR A 261 16.30 -17.44 10.23
N GLU A 262 16.27 -17.56 11.55
CA GLU A 262 15.68 -18.71 12.24
C GLU A 262 14.23 -18.99 11.80
N HIS A 263 13.41 -17.95 11.61
CA HIS A 263 12.02 -18.10 11.14
C HIS A 263 11.90 -18.59 9.68
N GLN A 264 12.99 -18.55 8.91
CA GLN A 264 13.05 -19.02 7.52
C GLN A 264 13.50 -20.49 7.44
N MET A 265 13.93 -21.08 8.56
CA MET A 265 14.31 -22.50 8.63
C MET A 265 13.08 -23.42 8.69
N ASP A 266 11.89 -22.89 8.95
CA ASP A 266 10.63 -23.60 8.78
C ASP A 266 10.16 -23.52 7.32
N PHE A 267 10.79 -24.37 6.49
CA PHE A 267 10.49 -24.49 5.08
C PHE A 267 9.88 -25.85 4.73
N TRP A 268 9.15 -25.86 3.62
CA TRP A 268 8.44 -27.03 3.16
C TRP A 268 9.39 -28.19 2.91
N SER A 269 9.05 -29.35 3.46
CA SER A 269 9.68 -30.62 3.11
C SER A 269 8.62 -31.72 3.11
N PRO A 270 8.87 -32.89 2.51
CA PRO A 270 7.94 -34.02 2.60
C PRO A 270 7.59 -34.43 4.04
N THR A 271 8.50 -34.14 4.99
CA THR A 271 8.32 -34.37 6.43
C THR A 271 7.76 -33.16 7.19
N ASN A 272 7.66 -31.99 6.55
CA ASN A 272 7.12 -30.74 7.10
C ASN A 272 6.23 -30.03 6.06
N PRO A 273 5.03 -30.57 5.75
CA PRO A 273 4.17 -30.04 4.70
C PRO A 273 3.42 -28.75 5.09
N ASP A 274 3.33 -28.44 6.39
CA ASP A 274 2.63 -27.27 6.94
C ASP A 274 3.56 -26.07 7.20
N ALA A 275 4.76 -26.09 6.62
CA ALA A 275 5.78 -25.07 6.82
C ALA A 275 5.32 -23.67 6.42
N LEU A 276 5.87 -22.64 7.05
CA LEU A 276 5.58 -21.25 6.72
C LEU A 276 6.27 -20.76 5.43
N SER A 277 7.37 -21.41 5.02
CA SER A 277 8.17 -21.00 3.85
C SER A 277 8.24 -22.06 2.75
N THR A 278 8.42 -21.61 1.50
CA THR A 278 8.67 -22.47 0.33
C THR A 278 9.96 -23.27 0.49
N SER A 279 10.08 -24.43 -0.16
CA SER A 279 11.35 -25.18 -0.14
C SER A 279 12.46 -24.39 -0.85
N PHE A 280 13.68 -24.41 -0.29
CA PHE A 280 14.86 -23.71 -0.83
C PHE A 280 15.97 -24.64 -1.32
N CYS A 281 15.93 -25.92 -0.95
CA CYS A 281 16.89 -26.92 -1.39
C CYS A 281 16.21 -27.87 -2.38
N ARG A 282 16.72 -27.90 -3.61
CA ARG A 282 16.44 -28.94 -4.60
C ARG A 282 17.72 -29.62 -5.01
#